data_AF-A0ABD3JG60-F1
#
_entry.id   AF-A0ABD3JG60-F1
#
_cell.length_a   1.000
_cell.length_b   1.000
_cell.length_c   1.000
_cell.angle_alpha   90.00
_cell.angle_beta   90.00
_cell.angle_gamma   90.00
#
_symmetry.space_group_name_H-M   'P 1'
#
loop_
_entity.id
_entity.type
_entity.pdbx_description
1 polymer ?
#
loop_
_entity_poly.entity_id
_entity_poly.type
_entity_poly.pdbx_seq_one_letter_code
_entity_poly.pdbx_strand_id
1 'polypeptide(L)'
;MGSPENGSDEPLTPTGRLVLQKEMNLVIYCAIGMKQPLDVDALKSMIQSSPMFTHPRFCSLLVQDSAGREHWRRTCLDIDRHVIPVYGPIAEGLSDEAAVNEYLVDLSTDLPGFLGDDKPLWDVHLLMAQRCMVFRIHHALGDGISLMSMFLVLCRQVDDPEALPTIRPPSSAKRRRGGGSEWWKAVMRVLGVVWFTLVFVVEFMLRSMWVSDRKTPVSSGAGLELWPRKLATARFWLEDMKAVKSAVANATINDVLFGIISAGLVKYLDHRSPNAVQEGTQITGVAMVNLREQPGLQELSNLMKDNPGLRWGNKVGILLLPVHYHRSCGDPLEYLRKAKSMIDRKKKSLEAHFSYKIGEMVMSYLGARAATLLNYRIFCNTTFSISNMFGPHEEIAAVGNPITYIRVNVSGLPHALTLHMMSYAGRADMQIQVAKDIIPDPEFLAKCFEDALLEMKAAASTALNSKK
;
A
#
# COMPACT_ATOMS: atom_id res chain seq x y z
N MET A 1 -17.55 -35.59 14.80
CA MET A 1 -16.20 -35.72 14.19
C MET A 1 -16.38 -36.36 12.83
N GLY A 2 -16.49 -35.55 11.78
CA GLY A 2 -16.39 -36.00 10.39
C GLY A 2 -15.14 -35.37 9.81
N SER A 3 -14.23 -36.19 9.29
CA SER A 3 -13.04 -35.74 8.57
C SER A 3 -13.49 -34.83 7.42
N PRO A 4 -12.94 -33.61 7.25
CA PRO A 4 -13.21 -32.86 6.04
C PRO A 4 -12.62 -33.64 4.87
N GLU A 5 -13.47 -33.89 3.89
CA GLU A 5 -13.23 -34.65 2.68
C GLU A 5 -11.93 -34.23 1.96
N ASN A 6 -11.33 -35.18 1.24
CA ASN A 6 -10.16 -35.06 0.36
C ASN A 6 -10.26 -33.88 -0.65
N GLY A 7 -10.06 -32.65 -0.19
CA GLY A 7 -9.65 -31.53 -1.04
C GLY A 7 -8.15 -31.62 -1.26
N SER A 8 -7.70 -31.70 -2.51
CA SER A 8 -6.28 -31.60 -2.84
C SER A 8 -5.73 -30.27 -2.34
N ASP A 9 -4.60 -30.30 -1.62
CA ASP A 9 -3.85 -29.10 -1.23
C ASP A 9 -3.68 -28.17 -2.47
N GLU A 10 -4.05 -26.90 -2.34
CA GLU A 10 -4.00 -25.94 -3.45
C GLU A 10 -2.62 -25.27 -3.52
N PRO A 11 -1.99 -25.16 -4.71
CA PRO A 11 -0.68 -24.52 -4.81
C PRO A 11 -0.77 -23.02 -4.54
N LEU A 12 0.27 -22.47 -3.91
CA LEU A 12 0.39 -21.03 -3.75
C LEU A 12 0.61 -20.31 -5.09
N THR A 13 0.07 -19.10 -5.20
CA THR A 13 0.41 -18.21 -6.33
C THR A 13 1.91 -17.88 -6.34
N PRO A 14 2.52 -17.63 -7.51
CA PRO A 14 3.93 -17.25 -7.59
C PRO A 14 4.30 -16.08 -6.67
N THR A 15 3.49 -15.02 -6.66
CA THR A 15 3.69 -13.87 -5.75
C THR A 15 3.53 -14.26 -4.29
N GLY A 16 2.58 -15.15 -3.95
CA GLY A 16 2.40 -15.67 -2.59
C GLY A 16 3.66 -16.39 -2.07
N ARG A 17 4.32 -17.18 -2.93
CA ARG A 17 5.58 -17.85 -2.60
C ARG A 17 6.75 -16.88 -2.44
N LEU A 18 6.76 -15.80 -3.24
CA LEU A 18 7.76 -14.74 -3.14
C LEU A 18 7.66 -14.01 -1.80
N VAL A 19 6.45 -13.62 -1.40
CA VAL A 19 6.23 -12.86 -0.15
C VAL A 19 6.24 -13.72 1.11
N LEU A 20 6.52 -15.02 0.99
CA LEU A 20 6.76 -15.94 2.11
C LEU A 20 8.25 -16.19 2.34
N GLN A 21 9.11 -15.84 1.37
CA GLN A 21 10.55 -15.98 1.58
C GLN A 21 11.00 -15.08 2.72
N LYS A 22 11.98 -15.54 3.48
CA LYS A 22 12.47 -14.89 4.71
C LYS A 22 12.83 -13.41 4.49
N GLU A 23 13.42 -13.10 3.35
CA GLU A 23 13.91 -11.75 3.00
C GLU A 23 12.79 -10.80 2.55
N MET A 24 11.61 -11.31 2.21
CA MET A 24 10.49 -10.55 1.66
C MET A 24 9.17 -10.96 2.32
N ASN A 25 9.19 -11.27 3.62
CA ASN A 25 8.01 -11.71 4.34
C ASN A 25 7.08 -10.54 4.66
N LEU A 26 6.04 -10.36 3.82
CA LEU A 26 5.18 -9.19 3.89
C LEU A 26 3.92 -9.47 4.70
N VAL A 27 3.75 -8.69 5.78
CA VAL A 27 2.54 -8.69 6.61
C VAL A 27 1.89 -7.32 6.55
N ILE A 28 0.58 -7.32 6.32
CA ILE A 28 -0.25 -6.13 6.22
C ILE A 28 -0.95 -5.94 7.57
N TYR A 29 -0.94 -4.71 8.07
CA TYR A 29 -1.68 -4.30 9.25
C TYR A 29 -2.70 -3.24 8.85
N CYS A 30 -3.97 -3.44 9.18
CA CYS A 30 -5.04 -2.48 8.94
C CYS A 30 -5.67 -2.09 10.28
N ALA A 31 -5.37 -0.87 10.75
CA ALA A 31 -5.94 -0.30 11.96
C ALA A 31 -7.20 0.52 11.63
N ILE A 32 -8.30 0.18 12.28
CA ILE A 32 -9.63 0.74 12.06
C ILE A 32 -10.12 1.32 13.37
N GLY A 33 -10.27 2.64 13.43
CA GLY A 33 -10.83 3.32 14.59
C GLY A 33 -12.35 3.24 14.58
N MET A 34 -12.96 3.05 15.76
CA MET A 34 -14.40 2.93 15.95
C MET A 34 -14.90 4.03 16.89
N LYS A 35 -16.10 4.54 16.63
CA LYS A 35 -16.68 5.65 17.40
C LYS A 35 -17.10 5.22 18.80
N GLN A 36 -17.77 4.06 18.88
CA GLN A 36 -18.25 3.46 20.13
C GLN A 36 -17.31 2.34 20.61
N PRO A 37 -17.39 1.93 21.89
CA PRO A 37 -16.69 0.75 22.39
C PRO A 37 -16.92 -0.50 21.52
N LEU A 38 -15.92 -1.37 21.46
CA LEU A 38 -15.99 -2.60 20.66
C LEU A 38 -16.86 -3.65 21.37
N ASP A 39 -17.73 -4.30 20.62
CA ASP A 39 -18.47 -5.49 21.06
C ASP A 39 -17.79 -6.73 20.46
N VAL A 40 -17.11 -7.50 21.32
CA VAL A 40 -16.30 -8.65 20.89
C VAL A 40 -17.17 -9.72 20.24
N ASP A 41 -18.32 -10.04 20.83
CA ASP A 41 -19.18 -11.12 20.36
C ASP A 41 -19.89 -10.74 19.06
N ALA A 42 -20.32 -9.48 18.94
CA ALA A 42 -20.94 -9.00 17.73
C ALA A 42 -19.92 -8.90 16.57
N LEU A 43 -18.67 -8.51 16.85
CA LEU A 43 -17.58 -8.52 15.86
C LEU A 43 -17.22 -9.95 15.41
N LYS A 44 -17.13 -10.91 16.34
CA LYS A 44 -16.93 -12.34 16.01
C LYS A 44 -18.05 -12.86 15.11
N SER A 45 -19.30 -12.59 15.49
CA SER A 45 -20.49 -13.00 14.73
C SER A 45 -20.51 -12.40 13.32
N MET A 46 -20.12 -11.14 13.17
CA MET A 46 -19.96 -10.49 11.86
C MET A 46 -18.90 -11.20 11.00
N ILE A 47 -17.72 -11.51 11.56
CA ILE A 47 -16.67 -12.21 10.80
C ILE A 47 -17.14 -13.61 10.39
N GLN A 48 -17.74 -14.37 11.32
CA GLN A 48 -18.24 -15.73 11.08
C GLN A 48 -19.34 -15.80 10.03
N SER A 49 -20.23 -14.80 9.99
CA SER A 49 -21.31 -14.71 8.99
C SER A 49 -20.85 -14.16 7.64
N SER A 50 -19.62 -13.64 7.55
CA SER A 50 -19.09 -13.05 6.33
C SER A 50 -18.52 -14.10 5.36
N PRO A 51 -18.39 -13.78 4.06
CA PRO A 51 -17.80 -14.71 3.12
C PRO A 51 -16.30 -14.96 3.40
N MET A 52 -15.63 -14.13 4.21
CA MET A 52 -14.26 -14.39 4.71
C MET A 52 -14.16 -15.77 5.38
N PHE A 53 -15.18 -16.13 6.18
CA PHE A 53 -15.22 -17.40 6.94
C PHE A 53 -15.56 -18.62 6.08
N THR A 54 -15.82 -18.40 4.79
CA THR A 54 -16.06 -19.47 3.79
C THR A 54 -15.00 -19.50 2.70
N HIS A 55 -14.21 -18.43 2.56
CA HIS A 55 -13.27 -18.25 1.47
C HIS A 55 -12.07 -19.20 1.64
N PRO A 56 -11.72 -20.03 0.63
CA PRO A 56 -10.70 -21.08 0.75
C PRO A 56 -9.39 -20.59 1.36
N ARG A 57 -8.86 -19.45 0.89
CA ARG A 57 -7.59 -18.90 1.41
C ARG A 57 -7.60 -18.51 2.89
N PHE A 58 -8.70 -17.95 3.38
CA PHE A 58 -8.81 -17.55 4.79
C PHE A 58 -9.10 -18.74 5.70
N CYS A 59 -9.57 -19.85 5.13
CA CYS A 59 -9.84 -21.10 5.82
C CYS A 59 -8.77 -22.16 5.50
N SER A 60 -7.53 -21.75 5.20
CA SER A 60 -6.45 -22.68 4.85
C SER A 60 -5.19 -22.42 5.66
N LEU A 61 -4.56 -23.50 6.09
CA LEU A 61 -3.22 -23.53 6.67
C LEU A 61 -2.18 -23.42 5.55
N LEU A 62 -1.08 -22.74 5.85
CA LEU A 62 0.11 -22.81 5.02
C LEU A 62 0.87 -24.08 5.39
N VAL A 63 1.09 -24.98 4.44
CA VAL A 63 1.79 -26.26 4.66
C VAL A 63 2.86 -26.46 3.60
N GLN A 64 3.88 -27.27 3.90
CA GLN A 64 4.91 -27.65 2.93
C GLN A 64 4.80 -29.14 2.57
N ASP A 65 4.95 -29.46 1.28
CA ASP A 65 5.08 -30.84 0.82
C ASP A 65 6.49 -31.41 1.09
N SER A 66 6.68 -32.71 0.85
CA SER A 66 7.97 -33.38 1.01
C SER A 66 9.09 -32.84 0.10
N ALA A 67 8.74 -32.09 -0.95
CA ALA A 67 9.67 -31.40 -1.83
C ALA A 67 9.93 -29.94 -1.41
N GLY A 68 9.39 -29.51 -0.25
CA GLY A 68 9.55 -28.16 0.28
C GLY A 68 8.74 -27.10 -0.46
N ARG A 69 7.69 -27.48 -1.21
CA ARG A 69 6.79 -26.52 -1.87
C ARG A 69 5.62 -26.19 -0.97
N GLU A 70 5.26 -24.93 -0.95
CA GLU A 70 4.18 -24.38 -0.15
C GLU A 70 2.81 -24.62 -0.79
N HIS A 71 1.84 -25.08 -0.01
CA HIS A 71 0.45 -25.28 -0.40
C HIS A 71 -0.53 -24.74 0.65
N TRP A 72 -1.77 -24.49 0.23
CA TRP A 72 -2.90 -24.17 1.08
C TRP A 72 -3.67 -25.46 1.39
N ARG A 73 -3.77 -25.80 2.67
CA ARG A 73 -4.58 -26.92 3.14
C ARG A 73 -5.80 -26.42 3.88
N ARG A 74 -7.00 -26.76 3.39
CA ARG A 74 -8.25 -26.34 4.01
C ARG A 74 -8.36 -26.86 5.45
N THR A 75 -8.85 -26.02 6.34
CA THR A 75 -9.06 -26.33 7.76
C THR A 75 -10.38 -25.75 8.25
N CYS A 76 -10.84 -26.23 9.41
CA CYS A 76 -11.93 -25.60 10.15
C CYS A 76 -11.37 -24.40 10.92
N LEU A 77 -12.03 -23.25 10.80
CA LEU A 77 -11.65 -22.04 11.53
C LEU A 77 -12.20 -22.05 12.95
N ASP A 78 -11.34 -21.71 13.90
CA ASP A 78 -11.70 -21.41 15.29
C ASP A 78 -11.56 -19.91 15.52
N ILE A 79 -12.69 -19.18 15.53
CA ILE A 79 -12.70 -17.72 15.58
C ILE A 79 -12.00 -17.16 16.84
N ASP A 80 -12.02 -17.89 17.95
CA ASP A 80 -11.45 -17.44 19.22
C ASP A 80 -9.91 -17.39 19.18
N ARG A 81 -9.30 -18.14 18.25
CA ARG A 81 -7.85 -18.09 17.98
C ARG A 81 -7.44 -16.94 17.05
N HIS A 82 -8.42 -16.35 16.36
CA HIS A 82 -8.20 -15.27 15.41
C HIS A 82 -8.62 -13.90 15.96
N VAL A 83 -9.60 -13.83 16.86
CA VAL A 83 -10.06 -12.57 17.45
C VAL A 83 -9.50 -12.42 18.87
N ILE A 84 -8.52 -11.53 19.03
CA ILE A 84 -7.74 -11.36 20.25
C ILE A 84 -8.12 -10.03 20.91
N PRO A 85 -8.96 -10.03 21.95
CA PRO A 85 -9.27 -8.82 22.70
C PRO A 85 -8.12 -8.41 23.62
N VAL A 86 -7.79 -7.13 23.62
CA VAL A 86 -6.72 -6.50 24.42
C VAL A 86 -7.36 -5.49 25.37
N TYR A 87 -7.47 -5.86 26.65
CA TYR A 87 -8.23 -5.12 27.66
C TYR A 87 -7.40 -4.08 28.46
N GLY A 88 -6.08 -4.04 28.28
CA GLY A 88 -5.19 -3.09 28.97
C GLY A 88 -4.81 -1.87 28.12
N PRO A 89 -4.39 -0.75 28.74
CA PRO A 89 -3.74 0.32 28.00
C PRO A 89 -2.42 -0.21 27.42
N ILE A 90 -2.17 0.07 26.14
CA ILE A 90 -0.97 -0.41 25.43
C ILE A 90 0.29 0.21 26.04
N ALA A 91 0.22 1.50 26.38
CA ALA A 91 1.24 2.21 27.15
C ALA A 91 0.60 3.36 27.95
N GLU A 92 1.14 3.64 29.13
CA GLU A 92 0.69 4.75 29.98
C GLU A 92 1.18 6.10 29.44
N GLY A 93 0.33 7.12 29.48
CA GLY A 93 0.70 8.50 29.11
C GLY A 93 0.77 8.79 27.60
N LEU A 94 0.52 7.81 26.74
CA LEU A 94 0.42 8.02 25.29
C LEU A 94 -0.99 8.43 24.87
N SER A 95 -1.08 9.23 23.80
CA SER A 95 -2.35 9.42 23.08
C SER A 95 -2.84 8.11 22.47
N ASP A 96 -4.14 7.96 22.24
CA ASP A 96 -4.72 6.76 21.61
C ASP A 96 -4.03 6.40 20.29
N GLU A 97 -3.69 7.39 19.47
CA GLU A 97 -2.99 7.17 18.21
C GLU A 97 -1.56 6.65 18.41
N ALA A 98 -0.81 7.24 19.35
CA ALA A 98 0.54 6.81 19.63
C ALA A 98 0.56 5.39 20.20
N ALA A 99 -0.41 5.06 21.05
CA ALA A 99 -0.63 3.71 21.59
C ALA A 99 -0.94 2.69 20.48
N VAL A 100 -1.85 3.01 19.55
CA VAL A 100 -2.12 2.14 18.39
C VAL A 100 -0.87 1.97 17.52
N ASN A 101 -0.12 3.04 17.28
CA ASN A 101 1.10 2.99 16.47
C ASN A 101 2.19 2.13 17.12
N GLU A 102 2.36 2.21 18.44
CA GLU A 102 3.29 1.37 19.19
C GLU A 102 2.87 -0.11 19.10
N TYR A 103 1.59 -0.41 19.27
CA TYR A 103 1.08 -1.78 19.12
C TYR A 103 1.32 -2.36 17.72
N LEU A 104 1.14 -1.55 16.68
CA LEU A 104 1.44 -1.96 15.29
C LEU A 104 2.93 -2.25 15.10
N VAL A 105 3.81 -1.48 15.75
CA VAL A 105 5.26 -1.73 15.72
C VAL A 105 5.57 -3.05 16.44
N ASP A 106 5.00 -3.29 17.62
CA ASP A 106 5.21 -4.53 18.36
C ASP A 106 4.76 -5.76 17.56
N LEU A 107 3.56 -5.71 16.98
CA LEU A 107 3.05 -6.76 16.09
C LEU A 107 3.97 -7.02 14.89
N SER A 108 4.65 -5.98 14.38
CA SER A 108 5.58 -6.11 13.26
C SER A 108 6.88 -6.83 13.62
N THR A 109 7.20 -6.92 14.91
CA THR A 109 8.35 -7.68 15.41
C THR A 109 8.02 -9.14 15.75
N ASP A 110 6.74 -9.43 16.05
CA ASP A 110 6.22 -10.78 16.35
C ASP A 110 5.91 -11.61 15.09
N LEU A 111 6.85 -11.65 14.15
CA LEU A 111 6.70 -12.41 12.91
C LEU A 111 6.73 -13.94 13.13
N PRO A 112 7.61 -14.49 14.00
CA PRO A 112 7.66 -15.94 14.24
C PRO A 112 6.37 -16.48 14.87
N GLY A 113 5.71 -15.72 15.75
CA GLY A 113 4.43 -16.11 16.36
C GLY A 113 3.26 -16.12 15.38
N PHE A 114 3.36 -15.35 14.28
CA PHE A 114 2.31 -15.23 13.27
C PHE A 114 2.35 -16.32 12.18
N LEU A 115 3.54 -16.81 11.83
CA LEU A 115 3.73 -17.82 10.77
C LEU A 115 3.56 -19.27 11.26
N GLY A 116 2.93 -19.48 12.41
CA GLY A 116 2.70 -20.84 12.94
C GLY A 116 1.90 -21.72 11.96
N ASP A 117 2.20 -23.02 11.95
CA ASP A 117 1.54 -24.01 11.08
C ASP A 117 0.12 -24.39 11.56
N ASP A 118 -0.37 -23.75 12.63
CA ASP A 118 -1.51 -24.20 13.42
C ASP A 118 -2.78 -23.34 13.25
N LYS A 119 -2.69 -22.24 12.50
CA LYS A 119 -3.85 -21.42 12.10
C LYS A 119 -3.64 -20.73 10.74
N PRO A 120 -4.73 -20.37 10.02
CA PRO A 120 -4.63 -19.53 8.83
C PRO A 120 -3.94 -18.18 9.12
N LEU A 121 -3.23 -17.64 8.12
CA LEU A 121 -2.31 -16.50 8.28
C LEU A 121 -2.99 -15.13 8.38
N TRP A 122 -3.93 -15.00 9.32
CA TRP A 122 -4.58 -13.74 9.67
C TRP A 122 -5.06 -13.77 11.11
N ASP A 123 -5.13 -12.61 11.77
CA ASP A 123 -5.82 -12.41 13.04
C ASP A 123 -6.29 -10.95 13.18
N VAL A 124 -7.14 -10.72 14.19
CA VAL A 124 -7.82 -9.47 14.47
C VAL A 124 -7.63 -9.15 15.95
N HIS A 125 -6.93 -8.07 16.23
CA HIS A 125 -6.68 -7.60 17.59
C HIS A 125 -7.67 -6.47 17.92
N LEU A 126 -8.41 -6.61 19.02
CA LEU A 126 -9.39 -5.63 19.47
C LEU A 126 -8.81 -4.82 20.62
N LEU A 127 -8.29 -3.64 20.32
CA LEU A 127 -7.74 -2.69 21.29
C LEU A 127 -8.89 -1.97 21.97
N MET A 128 -9.34 -2.51 23.10
CA MET A 128 -10.61 -2.11 23.72
C MET A 128 -10.56 -0.66 24.23
N ALA A 129 -9.43 -0.25 24.83
CA ALA A 129 -9.24 1.10 25.36
C ALA A 129 -9.20 2.16 24.26
N GLN A 130 -8.50 1.88 23.16
CA GLN A 130 -8.33 2.79 22.01
C GLN A 130 -9.50 2.70 21.01
N ARG A 131 -10.49 1.83 21.26
CA ARG A 131 -11.62 1.55 20.35
C ARG A 131 -11.14 1.27 18.93
N CYS A 132 -10.09 0.46 18.81
CA CYS A 132 -9.43 0.20 17.55
C CYS A 132 -9.37 -1.29 17.25
N MET A 133 -9.76 -1.67 16.04
CA MET A 133 -9.61 -3.02 15.52
C MET A 133 -8.39 -3.04 14.58
N VAL A 134 -7.47 -3.98 14.81
CA VAL A 134 -6.27 -4.17 13.99
C VAL A 134 -6.35 -5.53 13.30
N PHE A 135 -6.52 -5.54 11.98
CA PHE A 135 -6.32 -6.75 11.19
C PHE A 135 -4.83 -6.92 10.87
N ARG A 136 -4.28 -8.09 11.18
CA ARG A 136 -2.95 -8.51 10.74
C ARG A 136 -3.12 -9.67 9.77
N ILE A 137 -2.64 -9.50 8.55
CA ILE A 137 -2.91 -10.41 7.43
C ILE A 137 -1.63 -10.63 6.62
N HIS A 138 -1.28 -11.89 6.35
CA HIS A 138 -0.14 -12.19 5.50
C HIS A 138 -0.44 -11.87 4.02
N HIS A 139 0.47 -11.19 3.33
CA HIS A 139 0.26 -10.72 1.95
C HIS A 139 0.13 -11.87 0.92
N ALA A 140 0.47 -13.10 1.30
CA ALA A 140 0.21 -14.30 0.49
C ALA A 140 -1.29 -14.58 0.30
N LEU A 141 -2.15 -14.12 1.22
CA LEU A 141 -3.60 -14.32 1.16
C LEU A 141 -4.24 -13.52 0.03
N GLY A 142 -3.79 -12.29 -0.21
CA GLY A 142 -4.29 -11.44 -1.29
C GLY A 142 -3.58 -10.09 -1.35
N ASP A 143 -3.80 -9.36 -2.44
CA ASP A 143 -3.28 -8.00 -2.58
C ASP A 143 -4.25 -6.97 -1.97
N GLY A 144 -3.81 -5.71 -1.89
CA GLY A 144 -4.57 -4.65 -1.24
C GLY A 144 -6.00 -4.46 -1.78
N ILE A 145 -6.26 -4.67 -3.08
CA ILE A 145 -7.63 -4.54 -3.63
C ILE A 145 -8.49 -5.71 -3.15
N SER A 146 -7.96 -6.94 -3.23
CA SER A 146 -8.66 -8.12 -2.72
C SER A 146 -8.99 -7.95 -1.24
N LEU A 147 -8.02 -7.58 -0.41
CA LEU A 147 -8.22 -7.43 1.04
C LEU A 147 -9.16 -6.28 1.40
N MET A 148 -9.06 -5.14 0.71
CA MET A 148 -10.00 -4.02 0.92
C MET A 148 -11.42 -4.43 0.54
N SER A 149 -11.60 -5.19 -0.55
CA SER A 149 -12.93 -5.66 -0.93
C SER A 149 -13.55 -6.59 0.11
N MET A 150 -12.76 -7.50 0.68
CA MET A 150 -13.18 -8.34 1.80
C MET A 150 -13.61 -7.50 3.00
N PHE A 151 -12.80 -6.52 3.38
CA PHE A 151 -13.09 -5.63 4.50
C PHE A 151 -14.41 -4.86 4.31
N LEU A 152 -14.64 -4.31 3.12
CA LEU A 152 -15.86 -3.54 2.85
C LEU A 152 -17.14 -4.38 2.84
N VAL A 153 -17.06 -5.68 2.58
CA VAL A 153 -18.21 -6.59 2.70
C VAL A 153 -18.67 -6.73 4.16
N LEU A 154 -17.75 -6.54 5.12
CA LEU A 154 -18.06 -6.52 6.56
C LEU A 154 -18.74 -5.20 7.00
N CYS A 155 -18.71 -4.17 6.16
CA CYS A 155 -19.18 -2.84 6.52
C CYS A 155 -20.52 -2.50 5.84
N ARG A 156 -21.21 -1.51 6.39
CA ARG A 156 -22.41 -0.88 5.83
C ARG A 156 -22.25 0.63 5.81
N GLN A 157 -23.01 1.32 4.97
CA GLN A 157 -23.02 2.79 5.02
C GLN A 157 -23.68 3.26 6.32
N VAL A 158 -23.21 4.39 6.86
CA VAL A 158 -23.83 4.99 8.06
C VAL A 158 -25.24 5.50 7.74
N ASP A 159 -25.42 6.10 6.57
CA ASP A 159 -26.69 6.69 6.14
C ASP A 159 -27.71 5.67 5.61
N ASP A 160 -27.23 4.50 5.16
CA ASP A 160 -28.05 3.39 4.69
C ASP A 160 -27.47 2.05 5.23
N PRO A 161 -27.99 1.56 6.37
CA PRO A 161 -27.48 0.36 7.04
C PRO A 161 -27.59 -0.93 6.23
N GLU A 162 -28.38 -0.97 5.15
CA GLU A 162 -28.49 -2.14 4.28
C GLU A 162 -27.53 -2.04 3.07
N ALA A 163 -27.05 -0.83 2.75
CA ALA A 163 -26.16 -0.61 1.63
C ALA A 163 -24.71 -0.99 1.94
N LEU A 164 -24.07 -1.64 0.95
CA LEU A 164 -22.62 -1.83 0.96
C LEU A 164 -21.91 -0.50 0.62
N PRO A 165 -20.69 -0.28 1.15
CA PRO A 165 -19.86 0.86 0.77
C PRO A 165 -19.59 0.94 -0.73
N THR A 166 -19.14 2.08 -1.21
CA THR A 166 -18.78 2.29 -2.61
C THR A 166 -17.34 2.76 -2.72
N ILE A 167 -16.56 2.05 -3.55
CA ILE A 167 -15.28 2.57 -4.05
C ILE A 167 -15.54 2.98 -5.50
N ARG A 168 -15.40 4.27 -5.80
CA ARG A 168 -15.36 4.72 -7.19
C ARG A 168 -13.92 4.70 -7.67
N PRO A 169 -13.59 3.97 -8.76
CA PRO A 169 -12.30 4.16 -9.39
C PRO A 169 -12.19 5.61 -9.88
N PRO A 170 -10.99 6.21 -9.91
CA PRO A 170 -10.79 7.53 -10.49
C PRO A 170 -11.31 7.51 -11.92
N SER A 171 -12.20 8.46 -12.25
CA SER A 171 -12.84 8.55 -13.56
C SER A 171 -11.79 8.43 -14.66
N SER A 172 -11.85 7.36 -15.46
CA SER A 172 -11.05 7.28 -16.68
C SER A 172 -11.49 8.44 -17.57
N ALA A 173 -10.56 9.33 -17.91
CA ALA A 173 -10.86 10.44 -18.80
C ALA A 173 -11.43 9.85 -20.11
N LYS A 174 -12.70 10.18 -20.43
CA LYS A 174 -13.34 9.74 -21.68
C LYS A 174 -12.41 10.11 -22.84
N ARG A 175 -11.84 9.09 -23.49
CA ARG A 175 -11.02 9.23 -24.68
C ARG A 175 -11.93 9.78 -25.79
N ARG A 176 -11.84 11.08 -26.08
CA ARG A 176 -12.47 11.66 -27.27
C ARG A 176 -11.76 11.10 -28.50
N ARG A 177 -12.48 10.27 -29.29
CA ARG A 177 -12.10 9.93 -30.67
C ARG A 177 -12.40 11.15 -31.53
N GLY A 178 -11.40 11.73 -32.18
CA GLY A 178 -11.57 12.84 -33.12
C GLY A 178 -10.94 12.46 -34.45
N GLY A 179 -11.70 12.52 -35.55
CA GLY A 179 -11.27 11.99 -36.85
C GLY A 179 -10.12 12.75 -37.55
N GLY A 180 -9.53 12.07 -38.54
CA GLY A 180 -8.97 12.73 -39.73
C GLY A 180 -7.62 13.46 -39.64
N SER A 181 -6.79 13.22 -38.62
CA SER A 181 -5.33 13.50 -38.64
C SER A 181 -4.56 12.56 -37.70
N GLU A 182 -5.20 11.46 -37.33
CA GLU A 182 -4.92 10.69 -36.11
C GLU A 182 -3.77 9.69 -36.24
N TRP A 183 -3.41 9.27 -37.46
CA TRP A 183 -2.49 8.15 -37.64
C TRP A 183 -1.06 8.51 -37.19
N TRP A 184 -0.53 9.67 -37.60
CA TRP A 184 0.79 10.14 -37.14
C TRP A 184 0.82 10.35 -35.62
N LYS A 185 -0.26 10.92 -35.04
CA LYS A 185 -0.39 11.06 -33.59
C LYS A 185 -0.52 9.71 -32.88
N ALA A 186 -1.10 8.70 -33.53
CA ALA A 186 -1.15 7.33 -33.02
C ALA A 186 0.24 6.66 -33.08
N VAL A 187 0.95 6.79 -34.21
CA VAL A 187 2.32 6.28 -34.38
C VAL A 187 3.26 6.92 -33.35
N MET A 188 3.25 8.25 -33.20
CA MET A 188 4.09 8.93 -32.20
C MET A 188 3.72 8.53 -30.76
N ARG A 189 2.44 8.24 -30.48
CA ARG A 189 2.02 7.67 -29.19
C ARG A 189 2.61 6.28 -28.98
N VAL A 190 2.51 5.39 -29.97
CA VAL A 190 3.05 4.02 -29.90
C VAL A 190 4.57 4.05 -29.74
N LEU A 191 5.27 4.85 -30.54
CA LEU A 191 6.73 5.03 -30.43
C LEU A 191 7.11 5.54 -29.05
N GLY A 192 6.36 6.51 -28.50
CA GLY A 192 6.56 6.98 -27.13
C GLY A 192 6.40 5.88 -26.08
N VAL A 193 5.35 5.05 -26.20
CA VAL A 193 5.13 3.90 -25.30
C VAL A 193 6.30 2.91 -25.39
N VAL A 194 6.72 2.54 -26.60
CA VAL A 194 7.85 1.62 -26.83
C VAL A 194 9.13 2.18 -26.24
N TRP A 195 9.45 3.44 -26.52
CA TRP A 195 10.65 4.10 -26.04
C TRP A 195 10.70 4.16 -24.51
N PHE A 196 9.65 4.69 -23.86
CA PHE A 196 9.62 4.77 -22.40
C PHE A 196 9.63 3.39 -21.76
N THR A 197 8.96 2.40 -22.35
CA THR A 197 9.00 1.02 -21.86
C THR A 197 10.42 0.45 -21.93
N LEU A 198 11.12 0.62 -23.06
CA LEU A 198 12.49 0.15 -23.21
C LEU A 198 13.42 0.81 -22.19
N VAL A 199 13.37 2.14 -22.06
CA VAL A 199 14.21 2.88 -21.10
C VAL A 199 13.97 2.40 -19.67
N PHE A 200 12.71 2.27 -19.25
CA PHE A 200 12.41 1.91 -17.86
C PHE A 200 12.60 0.43 -17.56
N VAL A 201 12.39 -0.48 -18.52
CA VAL A 201 12.73 -1.89 -18.35
C VAL A 201 14.24 -2.08 -18.22
N VAL A 202 15.04 -1.37 -19.04
CA VAL A 202 16.50 -1.37 -18.89
C VAL A 202 16.91 -0.79 -17.54
N GLU A 203 16.35 0.35 -17.12
CA GLU A 203 16.61 0.93 -15.80
C GLU A 203 16.26 -0.05 -14.67
N PHE A 204 15.11 -0.72 -14.75
CA PHE A 204 14.67 -1.72 -13.78
C PHE A 204 15.64 -2.91 -13.70
N MET A 205 16.09 -3.43 -14.86
CA MET A 205 17.08 -4.51 -14.92
C MET A 205 18.43 -4.07 -14.34
N LEU A 206 18.90 -2.86 -14.69
CA LEU A 206 20.13 -2.31 -14.15
C LEU A 206 20.04 -2.14 -12.63
N ARG A 207 18.91 -1.69 -12.09
CA ARG A 207 18.70 -1.59 -10.63
C ARG A 207 18.54 -2.93 -9.94
N SER A 208 18.04 -3.95 -10.62
CA SER A 208 17.99 -5.32 -10.11
C SER A 208 19.39 -5.95 -9.98
N MET A 209 20.38 -5.45 -10.73
CA MET A 209 21.71 -6.09 -10.84
C MET A 209 22.90 -5.25 -10.38
N TRP A 210 23.01 -3.97 -10.77
CA TRP A 210 24.24 -3.17 -10.63
C TRP A 210 24.07 -1.73 -10.14
N VAL A 211 22.90 -1.11 -10.28
CA VAL A 211 22.70 0.32 -9.99
C VAL A 211 21.94 0.50 -8.69
N SER A 212 22.49 1.32 -7.79
CA SER A 212 21.83 1.74 -6.54
C SER A 212 21.75 3.26 -6.45
N ASP A 213 20.78 3.75 -5.67
CA ASP A 213 20.74 5.16 -5.29
C ASP A 213 22.02 5.54 -4.53
N ARG A 214 22.42 6.81 -4.66
CA ARG A 214 23.52 7.35 -3.84
C ARG A 214 23.12 7.31 -2.37
N LYS A 215 24.10 7.09 -1.50
CA LYS A 215 23.87 7.10 -0.05
C LYS A 215 23.47 8.50 0.42
N THR A 216 22.41 8.55 1.21
CA THR A 216 21.74 9.69 1.81
C THR A 216 21.33 9.33 3.24
N PRO A 217 20.98 10.30 4.11
CA PRO A 217 20.52 10.03 5.47
C PRO A 217 19.27 9.14 5.58
N VAL A 218 18.51 8.95 4.51
CA VAL A 218 17.30 8.10 4.46
C VAL A 218 17.51 6.83 3.64
N SER A 219 18.75 6.46 3.36
CA SER A 219 19.08 5.33 2.49
C SER A 219 18.68 3.98 3.06
N SER A 220 18.31 3.09 2.15
CA SER A 220 17.98 1.72 2.46
C SER A 220 19.16 0.76 2.23
N GLY A 221 18.97 -0.49 2.64
CA GLY A 221 19.97 -1.54 2.55
C GLY A 221 19.45 -2.89 3.05
N ALA A 222 20.23 -3.93 2.76
CA ALA A 222 19.92 -5.29 3.18
C ALA A 222 19.88 -5.42 4.71
N GLY A 223 18.91 -6.17 5.22
CA GLY A 223 18.70 -6.45 6.64
C GLY A 223 17.82 -5.43 7.36
N LEU A 224 17.49 -4.29 6.74
CA LEU A 224 16.64 -3.28 7.36
C LEU A 224 15.22 -3.78 7.63
N GLU A 225 14.74 -4.79 6.90
CA GLU A 225 13.45 -5.45 7.12
C GLU A 225 13.30 -5.98 8.56
N LEU A 226 14.40 -6.30 9.24
CA LEU A 226 14.44 -6.82 10.62
C LEU A 226 14.68 -5.74 11.68
N TRP A 227 14.95 -4.49 11.27
CA TRP A 227 15.31 -3.43 12.23
C TRP A 227 14.10 -2.93 13.01
N PRO A 228 14.30 -2.46 14.26
CA PRO A 228 13.25 -1.82 15.04
C PRO A 228 12.60 -0.67 14.28
N ARG A 229 11.26 -0.62 14.31
CA ARG A 229 10.48 0.37 13.57
C ARG A 229 9.92 1.46 14.49
N LYS A 230 9.59 2.58 13.88
CA LYS A 230 8.68 3.59 14.44
C LYS A 230 7.61 3.91 13.41
N LEU A 231 6.47 4.38 13.89
CA LEU A 231 5.31 4.69 13.05
C LEU A 231 4.75 6.07 13.40
N ALA A 232 4.57 6.90 12.38
CA ALA A 232 3.86 8.16 12.49
C ALA A 232 2.74 8.23 11.43
N THR A 233 1.81 9.15 11.60
CA THR A 233 0.72 9.38 10.64
C THR A 233 0.72 10.84 10.21
N ALA A 234 0.80 11.08 8.90
CA ALA A 234 0.51 12.39 8.31
C ALA A 234 -0.93 12.41 7.81
N ARG A 235 -1.66 13.49 8.07
CA ARG A 235 -3.09 13.61 7.74
C ARG A 235 -3.32 14.69 6.69
N PHE A 236 -4.15 14.37 5.71
CA PHE A 236 -4.47 15.27 4.61
C PHE A 236 -5.96 15.36 4.38
N TRP A 237 -6.43 16.57 4.07
CA TRP A 237 -7.77 16.77 3.54
C TRP A 237 -7.77 16.57 2.03
N LEU A 238 -8.66 15.71 1.53
CA LEU A 238 -8.76 15.48 0.07
C LEU A 238 -9.18 16.75 -0.67
N GLU A 239 -9.91 17.66 -0.02
CA GLU A 239 -10.25 18.96 -0.58
C GLU A 239 -9.02 19.83 -0.85
N ASP A 240 -8.07 19.84 0.07
CA ASP A 240 -6.81 20.58 -0.06
C ASP A 240 -5.97 20.00 -1.20
N MET A 241 -5.89 18.66 -1.29
CA MET A 241 -5.24 18.00 -2.42
C MET A 241 -5.94 18.33 -3.75
N LYS A 242 -7.27 18.41 -3.78
CA LYS A 242 -8.04 18.82 -4.98
C LYS A 242 -7.79 20.28 -5.35
N ALA A 243 -7.67 21.18 -4.37
CA ALA A 243 -7.33 22.58 -4.60
C ALA A 243 -5.95 22.70 -5.26
N VAL A 244 -4.93 22.03 -4.70
CA VAL A 244 -3.58 21.99 -5.27
C VAL A 244 -3.55 21.37 -6.67
N LYS A 245 -4.26 20.24 -6.86
CA LYS A 245 -4.43 19.60 -8.17
C LYS A 245 -4.95 20.59 -9.22
N SER A 246 -5.90 21.46 -8.87
CA SER A 246 -6.52 22.39 -9.81
C SER A 246 -5.56 23.47 -10.34
N ALA A 247 -4.47 23.76 -9.62
CA ALA A 247 -3.49 24.75 -10.03
C ALA A 247 -2.59 24.30 -11.20
N VAL A 248 -2.46 22.99 -11.42
CA VAL A 248 -1.63 22.42 -12.49
C VAL A 248 -2.50 21.66 -13.48
N ALA A 249 -2.46 22.09 -14.75
CA ALA A 249 -3.28 21.51 -15.82
C ALA A 249 -3.10 19.99 -15.92
N ASN A 250 -4.21 19.26 -15.99
CA ASN A 250 -4.26 17.79 -16.09
C ASN A 250 -3.61 17.02 -14.92
N ALA A 251 -3.33 17.65 -13.78
CA ALA A 251 -2.83 16.94 -12.61
C ALA A 251 -3.90 16.02 -11.98
N THR A 252 -3.43 15.00 -11.27
CA THR A 252 -4.22 14.01 -10.53
C THR A 252 -3.84 14.03 -9.04
N ILE A 253 -4.64 13.40 -8.18
CA ILE A 253 -4.34 13.32 -6.75
C ILE A 253 -3.04 12.55 -6.48
N ASN A 254 -2.72 11.54 -7.29
CA ASN A 254 -1.43 10.84 -7.21
C ASN A 254 -0.27 11.81 -7.50
N ASP A 255 -0.43 12.72 -8.47
CA ASP A 255 0.63 13.70 -8.78
C ASP A 255 0.86 14.65 -7.59
N VAL A 256 -0.22 15.04 -6.90
CA VAL A 256 -0.15 15.84 -5.67
C VAL A 256 0.53 15.07 -4.54
N LEU A 257 0.18 13.80 -4.33
CA LEU A 257 0.84 12.94 -3.33
C LEU A 257 2.36 12.85 -3.57
N PHE A 258 2.79 12.60 -4.81
CA PHE A 258 4.23 12.57 -5.12
C PHE A 258 4.89 13.94 -5.02
N GLY A 259 4.16 15.02 -5.31
CA GLY A 259 4.61 16.39 -5.03
C GLY A 259 4.89 16.59 -3.54
N ILE A 260 3.94 16.20 -2.67
CA ILE A 260 4.07 16.26 -1.21
C ILE A 260 5.27 15.46 -0.73
N ILE A 261 5.43 14.22 -1.21
CA ILE A 261 6.54 13.35 -0.80
C ILE A 261 7.88 13.97 -1.20
N SER A 262 7.98 14.50 -2.42
CA SER A 262 9.19 15.16 -2.90
C SER A 262 9.55 16.38 -2.05
N ALA A 263 8.60 17.28 -1.83
CA ALA A 263 8.80 18.49 -1.04
C ALA A 263 9.09 18.20 0.44
N GLY A 264 8.36 17.27 1.05
CA GLY A 264 8.53 16.89 2.45
C GLY A 264 9.84 16.15 2.71
N LEU A 265 10.30 15.29 1.79
CA LEU A 265 11.62 14.66 1.89
C LEU A 265 12.74 15.70 1.81
N VAL A 266 12.63 16.68 0.91
CA VAL A 266 13.60 17.78 0.82
C VAL A 266 13.63 18.56 2.13
N LYS A 267 12.47 18.97 2.67
CA LYS A 267 12.37 19.68 3.96
C LYS A 267 13.01 18.90 5.11
N TYR A 268 12.71 17.61 5.22
CA TYR A 268 13.25 16.75 6.27
C TYR A 268 14.77 16.62 6.15
N LEU A 269 15.28 16.38 4.94
CA LEU A 269 16.72 16.25 4.68
C LEU A 269 17.48 17.56 4.88
N ASP A 270 16.91 18.70 4.48
CA ASP A 270 17.49 20.03 4.72
C ASP A 270 17.55 20.34 6.23
N HIS A 271 16.53 19.96 7.00
CA HIS A 271 16.54 20.16 8.46
C HIS A 271 17.57 19.27 9.14
N ARG A 272 17.61 17.97 8.81
CA ARG A 272 18.45 16.99 9.50
C ARG A 272 19.91 17.03 9.05
N SER A 273 20.16 17.34 7.78
CA SER A 273 21.48 17.24 7.17
C SER A 273 21.63 18.22 5.99
N PRO A 274 21.64 19.55 6.27
CA PRO A 274 21.58 20.60 5.24
C PRO A 274 22.68 20.56 4.18
N ASN A 275 23.82 19.91 4.46
CA ASN A 275 24.94 19.82 3.50
C ASN A 275 25.27 18.38 3.08
N ALA A 276 24.48 17.38 3.50
CA ALA A 276 24.81 15.97 3.22
C ALA A 276 24.33 15.51 1.83
N VAL A 277 23.34 16.19 1.25
CA VAL A 277 22.72 15.77 -0.02
C VAL A 277 23.02 16.81 -1.09
N GLN A 278 23.63 16.36 -2.19
CA GLN A 278 23.94 17.21 -3.33
C GLN A 278 22.68 17.49 -4.16
N GLU A 279 22.63 18.68 -4.76
CA GLU A 279 21.59 19.06 -5.71
C GLU A 279 21.50 18.06 -6.87
N GLY A 280 20.29 17.63 -7.21
CA GLY A 280 20.05 16.64 -8.26
C GLY A 280 20.26 15.18 -7.83
N THR A 281 20.57 14.91 -6.55
CA THR A 281 20.67 13.52 -6.05
C THR A 281 19.35 12.79 -6.26
N GLN A 282 19.40 11.65 -6.94
CA GLN A 282 18.23 10.82 -7.19
C GLN A 282 17.91 9.96 -5.96
N ILE A 283 16.65 10.05 -5.52
CA ILE A 283 16.01 9.27 -4.47
C ILE A 283 14.86 8.51 -5.14
N THR A 284 14.97 7.19 -5.22
CA THR A 284 14.00 6.37 -5.98
C THR A 284 12.99 5.73 -5.04
N GLY A 285 11.71 6.01 -5.30
CA GLY A 285 10.59 5.33 -4.67
C GLY A 285 10.21 4.06 -5.43
N VAL A 286 9.75 3.04 -4.72
CA VAL A 286 9.17 1.82 -5.29
C VAL A 286 7.68 1.81 -5.03
N ALA A 287 6.88 1.89 -6.09
CA ALA A 287 5.44 1.75 -6.01
C ALA A 287 4.99 0.35 -6.42
N MET A 288 4.17 -0.27 -5.57
CA MET A 288 3.47 -1.49 -5.90
C MET A 288 2.11 -1.12 -6.52
N VAL A 289 1.92 -1.46 -7.79
CA VAL A 289 0.69 -1.13 -8.52
C VAL A 289 -0.10 -2.39 -8.83
N ASN A 290 -1.40 -2.36 -8.53
CA ASN A 290 -2.28 -3.43 -8.94
C ASN A 290 -2.47 -3.39 -10.46
N LEU A 291 -2.25 -4.52 -11.13
CA LEU A 291 -2.41 -4.65 -12.57
C LEU A 291 -3.85 -5.00 -12.99
N ARG A 292 -4.74 -5.27 -12.02
CA ARG A 292 -6.17 -5.45 -12.30
C ARG A 292 -6.80 -4.10 -12.61
N GLU A 293 -7.68 -4.08 -13.62
CA GLU A 293 -8.63 -2.97 -13.76
C GLU A 293 -9.42 -2.91 -12.45
N GLN A 294 -9.47 -1.73 -11.81
CA GLN A 294 -10.12 -1.54 -10.51
C GLN A 294 -11.62 -1.79 -10.68
N PRO A 295 -12.15 -2.95 -10.26
CA PRO A 295 -13.55 -3.27 -10.44
C PRO A 295 -14.36 -2.43 -9.43
N GLY A 296 -15.59 -2.06 -9.78
CA GLY A 296 -16.51 -1.47 -8.79
C GLY A 296 -16.85 -2.50 -7.69
N LEU A 297 -17.30 -2.07 -6.50
CA LEU A 297 -17.58 -3.01 -5.39
C LEU A 297 -18.55 -4.16 -5.77
N GLN A 298 -19.46 -3.91 -6.71
CA GLN A 298 -20.38 -4.94 -7.22
C GLN A 298 -19.66 -6.04 -8.02
N GLU A 299 -18.63 -5.69 -8.81
CA GLU A 299 -17.72 -6.65 -9.46
C GLU A 299 -16.73 -7.28 -8.46
N LEU A 300 -16.43 -6.59 -7.35
CA LEU A 300 -15.59 -7.11 -6.27
C LEU A 300 -16.32 -8.20 -5.47
N SER A 301 -17.63 -8.11 -5.26
CA SER A 301 -18.42 -9.21 -4.68
C SER A 301 -18.42 -10.47 -5.56
N ASN A 302 -18.29 -10.29 -6.89
CA ASN A 302 -18.12 -11.38 -7.84
C ASN A 302 -16.70 -11.99 -7.86
N LEU A 303 -15.66 -11.32 -7.32
CA LEU A 303 -14.33 -11.92 -7.10
C LEU A 303 -14.34 -12.97 -5.99
N MET A 304 -15.27 -12.85 -5.05
CA MET A 304 -15.42 -13.78 -3.92
C MET A 304 -16.19 -15.04 -4.31
N LYS A 305 -16.91 -14.99 -5.44
CA LYS A 305 -17.58 -16.13 -6.07
C LYS A 305 -16.61 -16.68 -7.11
N ASP A 306 -16.40 -17.99 -7.18
CA ASP A 306 -15.46 -18.67 -8.09
C ASP A 306 -15.84 -18.51 -9.59
N ASN A 307 -15.80 -17.28 -10.09
CA ASN A 307 -16.08 -16.95 -11.48
C ASN A 307 -14.79 -17.02 -12.31
N PRO A 308 -14.79 -17.69 -13.47
CA PRO A 308 -13.58 -17.91 -14.27
C PRO A 308 -12.92 -16.64 -14.83
N GLY A 309 -13.63 -15.50 -14.86
CA GLY A 309 -13.11 -14.23 -15.38
C GLY A 309 -12.35 -13.35 -14.36
N LEU A 310 -12.62 -13.49 -13.07
CA LEU A 310 -12.16 -12.60 -12.00
C LEU A 310 -11.69 -13.45 -10.81
N ARG A 311 -10.42 -13.86 -10.83
CA ARG A 311 -9.83 -14.71 -9.78
C ARG A 311 -9.28 -13.89 -8.61
N TRP A 312 -9.55 -14.34 -7.39
CA TRP A 312 -8.91 -13.87 -6.16
C TRP A 312 -7.40 -14.16 -6.18
N GLY A 313 -6.56 -13.20 -5.76
CA GLY A 313 -5.12 -13.40 -5.65
C GLY A 313 -4.28 -12.15 -5.84
N ASN A 314 -2.99 -12.36 -6.08
CA ASN A 314 -1.98 -11.31 -6.18
C ASN A 314 -1.69 -10.98 -7.64
N LYS A 315 -1.93 -9.73 -8.07
CA LYS A 315 -1.52 -9.21 -9.38
C LYS A 315 -0.88 -7.83 -9.23
N VAL A 316 0.32 -7.82 -8.66
CA VAL A 316 1.04 -6.59 -8.32
C VAL A 316 2.30 -6.48 -9.19
N GLY A 317 2.42 -5.37 -9.90
CA GLY A 317 3.65 -4.96 -10.60
C GLY A 317 4.42 -3.92 -9.79
N ILE A 318 5.71 -3.77 -10.10
CA ILE A 318 6.58 -2.78 -9.49
C ILE A 318 6.81 -1.63 -10.47
N LEU A 319 6.74 -0.40 -9.96
CA LEU A 319 7.03 0.82 -10.70
C LEU A 319 8.08 1.64 -9.94
N LEU A 320 9.18 1.97 -10.61
CA LEU A 320 10.24 2.80 -10.03
C LEU A 320 9.92 4.28 -10.26
N LEU A 321 10.01 5.09 -9.21
CA LEU A 321 9.57 6.47 -9.21
C LEU A 321 10.73 7.37 -8.75
N PRO A 322 11.56 7.84 -9.68
CA PRO A 322 12.72 8.66 -9.35
C PRO A 322 12.26 10.07 -8.94
N VAL A 323 12.69 10.47 -7.75
CA VAL A 323 12.55 11.83 -7.21
C VAL A 323 13.95 12.43 -7.15
N HIS A 324 14.11 13.66 -7.61
CA HIS A 324 15.40 14.34 -7.54
C HIS A 324 15.36 15.35 -6.40
N TYR A 325 16.35 15.27 -5.53
CA TYR A 325 16.58 16.26 -4.49
C TYR A 325 16.81 17.61 -5.16
N HIS A 326 15.87 18.53 -4.95
CA HIS A 326 15.97 19.88 -5.48
C HIS A 326 15.41 20.88 -4.47
N ARG A 327 16.19 21.89 -4.11
CA ARG A 327 15.67 23.00 -3.29
C ARG A 327 14.80 23.88 -4.16
N SER A 328 13.53 24.04 -3.80
CA SER A 328 12.63 24.92 -4.55
C SER A 328 13.13 26.36 -4.46
N CYS A 329 13.25 27.01 -5.62
CA CYS A 329 13.56 28.43 -5.73
C CYS A 329 12.34 29.33 -5.45
N GLY A 330 11.55 29.01 -4.40
CA GLY A 330 10.41 29.81 -3.95
C GLY A 330 9.04 29.47 -4.55
N ASP A 331 8.93 28.45 -5.40
CA ASP A 331 7.64 27.96 -5.93
C ASP A 331 7.36 26.51 -5.49
N PRO A 332 6.52 26.28 -4.46
CA PRO A 332 6.14 24.95 -4.01
C PRO A 332 5.46 24.09 -5.08
N LEU A 333 4.80 24.70 -6.08
CA LEU A 333 4.12 23.95 -7.15
C LEU A 333 5.11 23.34 -8.16
N GLU A 334 6.39 23.71 -8.11
CA GLU A 334 7.41 23.09 -8.94
C GLU A 334 7.54 21.58 -8.67
N TYR A 335 7.45 21.16 -7.40
CA TYR A 335 7.45 19.75 -7.02
C TYR A 335 6.29 18.99 -7.65
N LEU A 336 5.09 19.58 -7.67
CA LEU A 336 3.92 19.01 -8.34
C LEU A 336 4.13 18.90 -9.86
N ARG A 337 4.68 19.92 -10.51
CA ARG A 337 4.96 19.86 -11.97
C ARG A 337 5.98 18.78 -12.31
N LYS A 338 7.04 18.64 -11.51
CA LYS A 338 8.05 17.59 -11.66
C LYS A 338 7.45 16.20 -11.44
N ALA A 339 6.68 16.02 -10.36
CA ALA A 339 5.97 14.76 -10.06
C ALA A 339 5.04 14.38 -11.21
N LYS A 340 4.23 15.32 -11.71
CA LYS A 340 3.34 15.12 -12.85
C LYS A 340 4.11 14.67 -14.11
N SER A 341 5.18 15.37 -14.46
CA SER A 341 6.00 15.04 -15.64
C SER A 341 6.57 13.62 -15.55
N MET A 342 7.06 13.23 -14.36
CA MET A 342 7.58 11.89 -14.10
C MET A 342 6.47 10.83 -14.21
N ILE A 343 5.33 11.04 -13.53
CA ILE A 343 4.21 10.09 -13.52
C ILE A 343 3.58 9.94 -14.91
N ASP A 344 3.44 11.02 -15.67
CA ASP A 344 2.89 10.96 -17.03
C ASP A 344 3.81 10.16 -17.99
N ARG A 345 5.14 10.18 -17.78
CA ARG A 345 6.09 9.32 -18.51
C ARG A 345 5.94 7.86 -18.08
N LYS A 346 5.85 7.61 -16.77
CA LYS A 346 5.69 6.26 -16.20
C LYS A 346 4.35 5.62 -16.59
N LYS A 347 3.25 6.38 -16.63
CA LYS A 347 1.93 5.90 -17.10
C LYS A 347 1.90 5.56 -18.60
N LYS A 348 2.81 6.13 -19.40
CA LYS A 348 2.96 5.78 -20.82
C LYS A 348 3.79 4.51 -21.01
N SER A 349 4.52 4.06 -20.00
CA SER A 349 5.29 2.82 -20.08
C SER A 349 4.46 1.63 -19.63
N LEU A 350 4.87 0.44 -20.06
CA LEU A 350 4.32 -0.83 -19.57
C LEU A 350 5.20 -1.42 -18.45
N GLU A 351 6.00 -0.61 -17.76
CA GLU A 351 7.01 -1.04 -16.76
C GLU A 351 6.43 -1.98 -15.71
N ALA A 352 5.27 -1.63 -15.14
CA ALA A 352 4.62 -2.47 -14.15
C ALA A 352 4.17 -3.83 -14.71
N HIS A 353 3.70 -3.88 -15.96
CA HIS A 353 3.29 -5.13 -16.60
C HIS A 353 4.52 -6.01 -16.92
N PHE A 354 5.61 -5.39 -17.41
CA PHE A 354 6.87 -6.07 -17.65
C PHE A 354 7.47 -6.62 -16.36
N SER A 355 7.52 -5.84 -15.28
CA SER A 355 8.07 -6.29 -13.99
C SER A 355 7.32 -7.52 -13.45
N TYR A 356 5.99 -7.53 -13.52
CA TYR A 356 5.18 -8.70 -13.14
C TYR A 356 5.49 -9.90 -14.03
N LYS A 357 5.54 -9.72 -15.36
CA LYS A 357 5.79 -10.82 -16.30
C LYS A 357 7.20 -11.41 -16.18
N ILE A 358 8.20 -10.56 -15.98
CA ILE A 358 9.57 -10.99 -15.71
C ILE A 358 9.62 -11.76 -14.39
N GLY A 359 8.96 -11.26 -13.34
CA GLY A 359 8.84 -11.96 -12.06
C GLY A 359 8.21 -13.34 -12.21
N GLU A 360 7.07 -13.44 -12.91
CA GLU A 360 6.37 -14.69 -13.20
C GLU A 360 7.25 -15.68 -13.99
N MET A 361 7.99 -15.18 -14.99
CA MET A 361 8.95 -15.96 -15.76
C MET A 361 10.08 -16.50 -14.88
N VAL A 362 10.75 -15.64 -14.10
CA VAL A 362 11.84 -16.05 -13.20
C VAL A 362 11.33 -17.05 -12.16
N MET A 363 10.15 -16.82 -11.58
CA MET A 363 9.51 -17.78 -10.66
C MET A 363 9.29 -19.15 -11.30
N SER A 364 8.85 -19.18 -12.56
CA SER A 364 8.51 -20.42 -13.27
C SER A 364 9.74 -21.21 -13.71
N TYR A 365 10.80 -20.54 -14.16
CA TYR A 365 12.00 -21.19 -14.70
C TYR A 365 13.13 -21.36 -13.70
N LEU A 366 13.31 -20.41 -12.77
CA LEU A 366 14.44 -20.35 -11.82
C LEU A 366 14.01 -20.53 -10.36
N GLY A 367 12.70 -20.54 -10.08
CA GLY A 367 12.13 -20.78 -8.76
C GLY A 367 12.03 -19.54 -7.86
N ALA A 368 11.42 -19.73 -6.69
CA ALA A 368 11.08 -18.66 -5.75
C ALA A 368 12.30 -17.91 -5.18
N ARG A 369 13.39 -18.63 -4.90
CA ARG A 369 14.62 -18.02 -4.36
C ARG A 369 15.24 -17.02 -5.32
N ALA A 370 15.36 -17.36 -6.60
CA ALA A 370 15.93 -16.46 -7.61
C ALA A 370 15.06 -15.21 -7.81
N ALA A 371 13.74 -15.37 -7.90
CA ALA A 371 12.82 -14.26 -8.03
C ALA A 371 12.86 -13.33 -6.81
N THR A 372 12.96 -13.90 -5.61
CA THR A 372 13.08 -13.14 -4.35
C THR A 372 14.38 -12.37 -4.31
N LEU A 373 15.51 -12.99 -4.67
CA LEU A 373 16.80 -12.30 -4.73
C LEU A 373 16.76 -11.06 -5.64
N LEU A 374 16.18 -11.18 -6.85
CA LEU A 374 16.06 -10.06 -7.78
C LEU A 374 15.15 -8.95 -7.24
N ASN A 375 14.02 -9.31 -6.63
CA ASN A 375 13.12 -8.34 -6.00
C ASN A 375 13.79 -7.65 -4.82
N TYR A 376 14.39 -8.41 -3.91
CA TYR A 376 15.09 -7.91 -2.74
C TYR A 376 16.20 -6.92 -3.12
N ARG A 377 16.97 -7.20 -4.17
CA ARG A 377 17.98 -6.27 -4.71
C ARG A 377 17.39 -4.96 -5.18
N ILE A 378 16.24 -4.97 -5.85
CA ILE A 378 15.56 -3.74 -6.28
C ILE A 378 15.28 -2.87 -5.06
N PHE A 379 14.65 -3.42 -4.03
CA PHE A 379 14.35 -2.67 -2.80
C PHE A 379 15.64 -2.19 -2.11
N CYS A 380 16.67 -3.04 -1.99
CA CYS A 380 17.95 -2.62 -1.38
C CYS A 380 18.67 -1.51 -2.16
N ASN A 381 18.42 -1.41 -3.47
CA ASN A 381 19.03 -0.44 -4.37
C ASN A 381 18.20 0.85 -4.55
N THR A 382 17.03 0.93 -3.93
CA THR A 382 16.13 2.09 -3.91
C THR A 382 16.00 2.67 -2.50
N THR A 383 15.33 3.81 -2.37
CA THR A 383 15.32 4.54 -1.08
C THR A 383 14.06 4.28 -0.26
N PHE A 384 12.86 4.33 -0.84
CA PHE A 384 11.61 4.23 -0.08
C PHE A 384 10.53 3.45 -0.84
N SER A 385 9.53 2.94 -0.11
CA SER A 385 8.33 2.33 -0.72
C SER A 385 7.12 3.23 -0.58
N ILE A 386 6.24 3.18 -1.57
CA ILE A 386 4.94 3.87 -1.52
C ILE A 386 3.81 2.96 -1.98
N SER A 387 2.71 2.99 -1.24
CA SER A 387 1.42 2.43 -1.63
C SER A 387 0.34 3.49 -1.46
N ASN A 388 -0.62 3.52 -2.39
CA ASN A 388 -1.79 4.38 -2.29
C ASN A 388 -3.06 3.57 -2.55
N MET A 389 -3.97 3.57 -1.57
CA MET A 389 -5.24 2.85 -1.61
C MET A 389 -6.43 3.81 -1.48
N PHE A 390 -7.45 3.54 -2.29
CA PHE A 390 -8.72 4.27 -2.26
C PHE A 390 -9.72 3.50 -1.41
N GLY A 391 -10.16 4.11 -0.31
CA GLY A 391 -11.28 3.62 0.47
C GLY A 391 -12.60 4.30 0.11
N PRO A 392 -13.66 4.01 0.88
CA PRO A 392 -14.98 4.60 0.68
C PRO A 392 -14.99 6.12 0.82
N HIS A 393 -15.84 6.77 0.03
CA HIS A 393 -16.02 8.21 0.09
C HIS A 393 -17.00 8.63 1.19
N GLU A 394 -17.96 7.78 1.46
CA GLU A 394 -18.94 7.90 2.52
C GLU A 394 -18.43 7.34 3.85
N GLU A 395 -19.10 7.73 4.93
CA GLU A 395 -18.89 7.13 6.24
C GLU A 395 -19.49 5.72 6.28
N ILE A 396 -18.74 4.79 6.85
CA ILE A 396 -19.14 3.39 6.97
C ILE A 396 -19.15 2.98 8.44
N ALA A 397 -19.91 1.93 8.74
CA ALA A 397 -20.00 1.30 10.04
C ALA A 397 -19.77 -0.20 9.95
N ALA A 398 -19.19 -0.78 10.99
CA ALA A 398 -19.13 -2.22 11.19
C ALA A 398 -19.98 -2.56 12.42
N VAL A 399 -20.93 -3.48 12.27
CA VAL A 399 -21.88 -3.85 13.34
C VAL A 399 -22.61 -2.63 13.92
N GLY A 400 -23.03 -1.70 13.06
CA GLY A 400 -23.69 -0.46 13.47
C GLY A 400 -22.79 0.57 14.19
N ASN A 401 -21.50 0.28 14.38
CA ASN A 401 -20.55 1.21 15.00
C ASN A 401 -19.75 1.97 13.91
N PRO A 402 -19.88 3.31 13.81
CA PRO A 402 -19.21 4.09 12.77
C PRO A 402 -17.68 4.02 12.86
N ILE A 403 -17.04 3.87 11.70
CA ILE A 403 -15.59 3.87 11.55
C ILE A 403 -15.08 5.31 11.48
N THR A 404 -14.08 5.63 12.30
CA THR A 404 -13.51 6.99 12.43
C THR A 404 -12.25 7.18 11.59
N TYR A 405 -11.46 6.13 11.34
CA TYR A 405 -10.32 6.13 10.43
C TYR A 405 -9.99 4.72 9.95
N ILE A 406 -9.31 4.62 8.81
CA ILE A 406 -8.73 3.37 8.29
C ILE A 406 -7.29 3.65 7.91
N ARG A 407 -6.35 2.92 8.51
CA ARG A 407 -4.91 3.09 8.30
C ARG A 407 -4.28 1.77 7.98
N VAL A 408 -3.41 1.74 6.98
CA VAL A 408 -2.76 0.52 6.52
C VAL A 408 -1.25 0.69 6.60
N ASN A 409 -0.55 -0.34 7.05
CA ASN A 409 0.90 -0.46 6.96
C ASN A 409 1.32 -1.84 6.45
N VAL A 410 2.56 -1.96 5.98
CA VAL A 410 3.15 -3.23 5.56
C VAL A 410 4.56 -3.35 6.13
N SER A 411 4.83 -4.42 6.87
CA SER A 411 6.18 -4.74 7.35
C SER A 411 6.90 -5.72 6.41
N GLY A 412 8.21 -5.90 6.64
CA GLY A 412 9.02 -6.89 5.93
C GLY A 412 9.68 -6.41 4.64
N LEU A 413 9.70 -5.09 4.39
CA LEU A 413 10.43 -4.49 3.28
C LEU A 413 11.82 -4.01 3.72
N PRO A 414 12.88 -4.21 2.91
CA PRO A 414 14.24 -3.76 3.22
C PRO A 414 14.42 -2.27 2.91
N HIS A 415 13.42 -1.46 3.27
CA HIS A 415 13.44 -0.01 3.14
C HIS A 415 13.44 0.68 4.50
N ALA A 416 14.23 1.75 4.62
CA ALA A 416 14.28 2.61 5.80
C ALA A 416 13.01 3.46 5.96
N LEU A 417 12.29 3.72 4.86
CA LEU A 417 11.08 4.52 4.80
C LEU A 417 10.01 3.82 3.96
N THR A 418 8.84 3.57 4.53
CA THR A 418 7.67 3.07 3.82
C THR A 418 6.47 3.98 4.07
N LEU A 419 5.77 4.33 2.97
CA LEU A 419 4.69 5.31 2.95
C LEU A 419 3.41 4.63 2.45
N HIS A 420 2.40 4.54 3.30
CA HIS A 420 1.14 3.87 2.98
C HIS A 420 -0.02 4.86 3.13
N MET A 421 -0.48 5.38 1.99
CA MET A 421 -1.62 6.30 1.93
C MET A 421 -2.93 5.52 1.81
N MET A 422 -3.90 5.86 2.66
CA MET A 422 -5.26 5.35 2.61
C MET A 422 -6.24 6.51 2.70
N SER A 423 -7.18 6.60 1.76
CA SER A 423 -8.24 7.61 1.77
C SER A 423 -9.56 7.04 2.30
N TYR A 424 -10.25 7.81 3.12
CA TYR A 424 -11.54 7.44 3.73
C TYR A 424 -12.33 8.71 4.12
N ALA A 425 -13.62 8.76 3.78
CA ALA A 425 -14.55 9.81 4.23
C ALA A 425 -13.99 11.25 4.10
N GLY A 426 -13.48 11.61 2.92
CA GLY A 426 -12.93 12.95 2.64
C GLY A 426 -11.52 13.23 3.19
N ARG A 427 -10.96 12.32 3.98
CA ARG A 427 -9.61 12.40 4.54
C ARG A 427 -8.67 11.40 3.87
N ALA A 428 -7.38 11.66 3.95
CA ALA A 428 -6.34 10.73 3.55
C ALA A 428 -5.25 10.68 4.61
N ASP A 429 -5.08 9.50 5.20
CA ASP A 429 -4.07 9.24 6.21
C ASP A 429 -2.89 8.51 5.55
N MET A 430 -1.69 9.05 5.71
CA MET A 430 -0.45 8.40 5.30
C MET A 430 0.26 7.86 6.52
N GLN A 431 0.30 6.53 6.65
CA GLN A 431 1.16 5.90 7.63
C GLN A 431 2.61 5.85 7.13
N ILE A 432 3.50 6.33 8.00
CA ILE A 432 4.92 6.51 7.74
C ILE A 432 5.65 5.57 8.69
N GLN A 433 6.08 4.42 8.18
CA GLN A 433 6.89 3.49 8.96
C GLN A 433 8.36 3.70 8.60
N VAL A 434 9.20 3.77 9.63
CA VAL A 434 10.61 4.05 9.48
C VAL A 434 11.49 3.11 10.27
N ALA A 435 12.71 2.87 9.79
CA ALA A 435 13.76 2.27 10.61
C ALA A 435 14.21 3.27 11.67
N LYS A 436 14.02 2.92 12.96
CA LYS A 436 14.19 3.80 14.12
C LYS A 436 15.55 4.50 14.16
N ASP A 437 16.62 3.79 13.79
CA ASP A 437 17.98 4.31 13.89
C ASP A 437 18.40 5.18 12.68
N ILE A 438 17.65 5.10 11.57
CA ILE A 438 17.90 5.91 10.37
C ILE A 438 17.07 7.20 10.43
N ILE A 439 15.80 7.08 10.79
CA ILE A 439 14.86 8.20 10.91
C ILE A 439 14.30 8.18 12.35
N PRO A 440 14.95 8.88 13.29
CA PRO A 440 14.58 8.80 14.71
C PRO A 440 13.30 9.57 15.06
N ASP A 441 12.91 10.54 14.23
CA ASP A 441 11.83 11.51 14.42
C ASP A 441 10.77 11.46 13.29
N PRO A 442 10.05 10.33 13.13
CA PRO A 442 9.04 10.19 12.07
C PRO A 442 7.87 11.17 12.19
N GLU A 443 7.57 11.69 13.39
CA GLU A 443 6.55 12.71 13.60
C GLU A 443 6.95 14.05 12.94
N PHE A 444 8.24 14.39 12.97
CA PHE A 444 8.73 15.57 12.26
C PHE A 444 8.69 15.36 10.75
N LEU A 445 9.01 14.15 10.26
CA LEU A 445 8.85 13.79 8.85
C LEU A 445 7.37 13.87 8.42
N ALA A 446 6.44 13.40 9.26
CA ALA A 446 5.00 13.52 9.01
C ALA A 446 4.58 14.98 8.85
N LYS A 447 5.01 15.84 9.78
CA LYS A 447 4.78 17.28 9.71
C LYS A 447 5.38 17.91 8.45
N CYS A 448 6.57 17.50 8.03
CA CYS A 448 7.18 17.97 6.78
C CYS A 448 6.29 17.68 5.55
N PHE A 449 5.60 16.53 5.52
CA PHE A 449 4.65 16.22 4.46
C PHE A 449 3.36 17.04 4.57
N GLU A 450 2.82 17.24 5.77
CA GLU A 450 1.64 18.08 6.00
C GLU A 450 1.89 19.54 5.58
N ASP A 451 3.02 20.12 6.04
CA ASP A 451 3.45 21.48 5.70
C ASP A 451 3.65 21.65 4.19
N ALA A 452 4.17 20.62 3.51
CA ALA A 452 4.32 20.66 2.05
C ALA A 452 2.98 20.80 1.32
N LEU A 453 1.91 20.13 1.77
CA LEU A 453 0.59 20.32 1.18
C LEU A 453 0.07 21.74 1.43
N LEU A 454 0.23 22.25 2.65
CA LEU A 454 -0.23 23.60 3.01
C LEU A 454 0.46 24.68 2.18
N GLU A 455 1.77 24.58 1.98
CA GLU A 455 2.54 25.50 1.13
C GLU A 455 2.11 25.43 -0.33
N MET A 456 1.91 24.22 -0.87
CA MET A 456 1.37 24.05 -2.21
C MET A 456 -0.04 24.65 -2.35
N LYS A 457 -0.89 24.52 -1.32
CA LYS A 457 -2.25 25.09 -1.29
C LYS A 457 -2.22 26.61 -1.27
N ALA A 458 -1.33 27.19 -0.46
CA ALA A 458 -1.12 28.65 -0.43
C ALA A 458 -0.67 29.16 -1.80
N ALA A 459 0.34 28.52 -2.42
CA ALA A 459 0.82 28.87 -3.75
C ALA A 459 -0.26 28.70 -4.83
N ALA A 460 -1.06 27.62 -4.77
CA ALA A 460 -2.19 27.38 -5.67
C ALA A 460 -3.24 28.49 -5.60
N SER A 461 -3.57 28.94 -4.38
CA SER A 461 -4.55 30.00 -4.16
C SER A 461 -4.07 31.33 -4.73
N THR A 462 -2.80 31.69 -4.52
CA THR A 462 -2.18 32.89 -5.10
C THR A 462 -2.17 32.84 -6.63
N ALA A 463 -1.82 31.69 -7.22
CA ALA A 463 -1.78 31.51 -8.68
C ALA A 463 -3.17 31.52 -9.35
N LEU A 464 -4.23 31.16 -8.62
CA LEU A 464 -5.61 31.25 -9.11
C LEU A 464 -6.14 32.68 -9.02
N ASN A 465 -5.79 33.42 -7.97
CA ASN A 465 -6.20 34.81 -7.79
C ASN A 465 -5.51 35.77 -8.76
N SER A 466 -4.28 35.48 -9.20
CA SER A 466 -3.58 36.29 -10.21
C SER A 466 -4.07 36.08 -11.66
N LYS A 467 -4.94 35.07 -11.88
CA LYS A 467 -5.56 34.77 -13.19
C LYS A 467 -6.98 35.30 -13.33
N LYS A 468 -7.58 35.79 -12.23
CA LYS A 468 -8.83 36.56 -12.24
C LYS A 468 -8.48 38.04 -12.39
#